data_AF-A0A6G0QYT1-F1
#
_entry.id   AF-A0A6G0QYT1-F1
#
_cell.length_a   1.000
_cell.length_b   1.000
_cell.length_c   1.000
_cell.angle_alpha   90.00
_cell.angle_beta   90.00
_cell.angle_gamma   90.00
#
_symmetry.space_group_name_H-M   'P 1'
#
loop_
_entity.id
_entity.type
_entity.pdbx_description
1 polymer ?
#
loop_
_entity_poly.entity_id
_entity_poly.type
_entity_poly.pdbx_seq_one_letter_code
_entity_poly.pdbx_strand_id
1 'polypeptide(L)'
;MGAKTSKSATLQPQVPSNWNATQMPSQVGKVAIVTGANSGIGFEMALELARKGANVVLACRNEERGLKAQADIVEQLATSTDAGSVKFMQVDMGDLNSVRNFCDEFKKTHSRLDILINNAGIGGGTYTKTADGYELVFATNYLGHFVLTAQLFELLKTSASSRVVSVGSFLHWYGAWVFDEDNIMASSEKEHGQLGTYSVSKLCLLLFTNELDRRLKAAEIDNVIAAAAHPGYRNTKIMKKTAEANSSWYWWMMYRTSALFPPQSAPKGALSALYAATADGVKGGDYYGPKYFDIYGYPIREDPSSVSRSETAAAKLWAYSEELTQAKFEVEK
;
A
#
# COMPACT_ATOMS: atom_id res chain seq x y z
N MET A 1 43.53 -9.97 -27.80
CA MET A 1 42.28 -10.74 -27.59
C MET A 1 41.75 -10.42 -26.21
N GLY A 2 40.47 -10.04 -26.11
CA GLY A 2 39.75 -9.93 -24.83
C GLY A 2 39.32 -8.52 -24.41
N ALA A 3 38.62 -7.78 -25.28
CA ALA A 3 37.83 -6.64 -24.84
C ALA A 3 36.69 -7.14 -23.94
N LYS A 4 36.76 -6.85 -22.63
CA LYS A 4 35.62 -7.00 -21.74
C LYS A 4 34.63 -5.87 -22.04
N THR A 5 33.59 -6.20 -22.79
CA THR A 5 32.41 -5.36 -22.95
C THR A 5 31.76 -5.17 -21.59
N SER A 6 32.01 -4.02 -20.98
CA SER A 6 31.20 -3.46 -19.90
C SER A 6 29.77 -3.34 -20.46
N LYS A 7 28.86 -4.20 -19.98
CA LYS A 7 27.43 -3.98 -20.15
C LYS A 7 27.12 -2.65 -19.45
N SER A 8 26.74 -1.66 -20.25
CA SER A 8 26.12 -0.43 -19.77
C SER A 8 24.96 -0.81 -18.86
N ALA A 9 25.15 -0.67 -17.55
CA ALA A 9 24.05 -0.67 -16.61
C ALA A 9 23.25 0.60 -16.92
N THR A 10 22.15 0.46 -17.68
CA THR A 10 21.20 1.55 -17.87
C THR A 10 20.79 2.06 -16.50
N LEU A 11 21.33 3.22 -16.10
CA LEU A 11 20.98 3.90 -14.87
C LEU A 11 19.46 4.05 -14.86
N GLN A 12 18.81 3.42 -13.88
CA GLN A 12 17.36 3.57 -13.76
C GLN A 12 17.02 5.04 -13.50
N PRO A 13 15.87 5.54 -14.01
CA PRO A 13 15.48 6.93 -13.84
C PRO A 13 15.44 7.30 -12.36
N GLN A 14 16.17 8.35 -11.99
CA GLN A 14 16.13 8.90 -10.64
C GLN A 14 14.84 9.68 -10.44
N VAL A 15 14.28 9.62 -9.22
CA VAL A 15 13.12 10.45 -8.87
C VAL A 15 13.51 11.93 -9.03
N PRO A 16 12.72 12.75 -9.76
CA PRO A 16 13.00 14.17 -9.89
C PRO A 16 13.15 14.85 -8.53
N SER A 17 14.12 15.75 -8.41
CA SER A 17 14.36 16.47 -7.17
C SER A 17 13.11 17.23 -6.74
N ASN A 18 12.69 17.03 -5.50
CA ASN A 18 11.49 17.67 -4.93
C ASN A 18 10.19 17.36 -5.68
N TRP A 19 10.07 16.16 -6.24
CA TRP A 19 8.82 15.71 -6.87
C TRP A 19 7.64 15.84 -5.90
N ASN A 20 6.54 16.41 -6.37
CA ASN A 20 5.28 16.52 -5.61
C ASN A 20 4.07 16.37 -6.54
N ALA A 21 2.86 16.36 -5.99
CA ALA A 21 1.63 16.10 -6.74
C ALA A 21 1.39 17.05 -7.93
N THR A 22 1.91 18.28 -7.92
CA THR A 22 1.78 19.19 -9.08
C THR A 22 2.54 18.69 -10.30
N GLN A 23 3.59 17.90 -10.11
CA GLN A 23 4.42 17.27 -11.16
C GLN A 23 3.86 15.90 -11.62
N MET A 24 2.75 15.44 -11.04
CA MET A 24 2.08 14.21 -11.48
C MET A 24 1.61 14.35 -12.94
N PRO A 25 1.87 13.34 -13.79
CA PRO A 25 1.29 13.27 -15.14
C PRO A 25 -0.25 13.29 -15.10
N SER A 26 -0.87 13.66 -16.22
CA SER A 26 -2.33 13.62 -16.34
C SER A 26 -2.87 12.21 -16.07
N GLN A 27 -3.94 12.14 -15.28
CA GLN A 27 -4.69 10.91 -14.97
C GLN A 27 -6.09 10.94 -15.60
N VAL A 28 -6.33 11.83 -16.56
CA VAL A 28 -7.62 11.94 -17.27
C VAL A 28 -8.03 10.58 -17.86
N GLY A 29 -9.26 10.16 -17.55
CA GLY A 29 -9.83 8.91 -18.04
C GLY A 29 -9.34 7.64 -17.33
N LYS A 30 -8.44 7.78 -16.34
CA LYS A 30 -7.97 6.65 -15.50
C LYS A 30 -8.98 6.36 -14.40
N VAL A 31 -9.14 5.08 -14.05
CA VAL A 31 -9.93 4.65 -12.90
C VAL A 31 -9.00 4.19 -11.79
N ALA A 32 -9.18 4.75 -10.60
CA ALA A 32 -8.36 4.45 -9.43
C ALA A 32 -9.21 3.95 -8.25
N ILE A 33 -8.67 3.03 -7.46
CA ILE A 33 -9.18 2.66 -6.14
C ILE A 33 -8.12 3.04 -5.10
N VAL A 34 -8.54 3.72 -4.04
CA VAL A 34 -7.70 3.99 -2.87
C VAL A 34 -8.39 3.43 -1.63
N THR A 35 -7.81 2.39 -1.03
CA THR A 35 -8.36 1.83 0.22
C THR A 35 -8.03 2.74 1.41
N GLY A 36 -8.97 2.94 2.34
CA GLY A 36 -8.78 3.82 3.48
C GLY A 36 -8.69 5.31 3.11
N ALA A 37 -9.42 5.73 2.08
CA ALA A 37 -9.38 7.10 1.54
C ALA A 37 -10.23 8.14 2.29
N ASN A 38 -10.87 7.77 3.40
CA ASN A 38 -11.75 8.67 4.15
C ASN A 38 -11.00 9.68 5.05
N SER A 39 -9.68 9.60 5.16
CA SER A 39 -8.86 10.50 5.98
C SER A 39 -7.36 10.38 5.68
N GLY A 40 -6.57 11.33 6.18
CA GLY A 40 -5.12 11.23 6.22
C GLY A 40 -4.51 11.03 4.83
N ILE A 41 -3.58 10.09 4.69
CA ILE A 41 -2.83 9.88 3.44
C ILE A 41 -3.75 9.40 2.31
N GLY A 42 -4.67 8.49 2.61
CA GLY A 42 -5.63 7.98 1.62
C GLY A 42 -6.49 9.09 1.02
N PHE A 43 -6.94 10.02 1.86
CA PHE A 43 -7.69 11.20 1.41
C PHE A 43 -6.88 12.07 0.45
N GLU A 44 -5.65 12.40 0.82
CA GLU A 44 -4.77 13.25 0.00
C GLU A 44 -4.40 12.57 -1.32
N MET A 45 -4.15 11.25 -1.31
CA MET A 45 -3.93 10.49 -2.54
C MET A 45 -5.14 10.55 -3.47
N ALA A 46 -6.34 10.33 -2.94
CA ALA A 46 -7.56 10.38 -3.73
C ALA A 46 -7.85 11.79 -4.28
N LEU A 47 -7.65 12.83 -3.46
CA LEU A 47 -7.79 14.22 -3.86
C LEU A 47 -6.84 14.56 -5.01
N GLU A 48 -5.55 14.25 -4.89
CA GLU A 48 -4.56 14.61 -5.92
C GLU A 48 -4.73 13.81 -7.22
N LEU A 49 -5.12 12.53 -7.13
CA LEU A 49 -5.47 11.74 -8.31
C LEU A 49 -6.69 12.35 -9.04
N ALA A 50 -7.74 12.70 -8.30
CA ALA A 50 -8.93 13.32 -8.88
C ALA A 50 -8.63 14.72 -9.43
N ARG A 51 -7.81 15.52 -8.73
CA ARG A 51 -7.32 16.83 -9.20
C ARG A 51 -6.52 16.72 -10.52
N LYS A 52 -5.94 15.55 -10.79
CA LYS A 52 -5.24 15.23 -12.04
C LYS A 52 -6.10 14.52 -13.09
N GLY A 53 -7.41 14.42 -12.88
CA GLY A 53 -8.37 13.91 -13.86
C GLY A 53 -8.83 12.46 -13.66
N ALA A 54 -8.36 11.77 -12.62
CA ALA A 54 -8.75 10.38 -12.37
C ALA A 54 -10.18 10.27 -11.83
N ASN A 55 -10.87 9.18 -12.16
CA ASN A 55 -12.09 8.77 -11.48
C ASN A 55 -11.71 7.85 -10.31
N VAL A 56 -11.87 8.33 -9.08
CA VAL A 56 -11.35 7.67 -7.87
C VAL A 56 -12.47 7.08 -7.03
N VAL A 57 -12.38 5.79 -6.76
CA VAL A 57 -13.22 5.09 -5.77
C VAL A 57 -12.57 5.19 -4.40
N LEU A 58 -13.28 5.83 -3.47
CA LEU A 58 -12.92 5.93 -2.06
C LEU A 58 -13.38 4.66 -1.32
N ALA A 59 -12.55 3.63 -1.35
CA ALA A 59 -12.82 2.33 -0.73
C ALA A 59 -12.63 2.42 0.80
N CYS A 60 -13.72 2.56 1.56
CA CYS A 60 -13.64 2.81 3.00
C CYS A 60 -14.65 1.97 3.81
N ARG A 61 -14.31 1.63 5.05
CA ARG A 61 -15.16 0.80 5.92
C ARG A 61 -16.41 1.53 6.42
N ASN A 62 -16.26 2.77 6.86
CA ASN A 62 -17.33 3.53 7.50
C ASN A 62 -18.00 4.44 6.48
N GLU A 63 -19.30 4.23 6.26
CA GLU A 63 -20.10 4.95 5.28
C GLU A 63 -20.16 6.46 5.55
N GLU A 64 -20.51 6.87 6.77
CA GLU A 64 -20.61 8.29 7.14
C GLU A 64 -19.32 9.06 6.84
N ARG A 65 -18.17 8.53 7.28
CA ARG A 65 -16.86 9.14 7.02
C ARG A 65 -16.46 9.09 5.55
N GLY A 66 -16.83 8.03 4.84
CA GLY A 66 -16.57 7.88 3.41
C GLY A 66 -17.34 8.91 2.59
N LEU A 67 -18.65 9.05 2.85
CA LEU A 67 -19.51 10.05 2.22
C LEU A 67 -19.08 11.48 2.57
N LYS A 68 -18.67 11.73 3.82
CA LYS A 68 -18.10 13.02 4.19
C LYS A 68 -16.83 13.32 3.40
N ALA A 69 -15.88 12.38 3.32
CA ALA A 69 -14.65 12.56 2.55
C ALA A 69 -14.93 12.79 1.06
N GLN A 70 -15.93 12.10 0.49
CA GLN A 70 -16.38 12.35 -0.88
C GLN A 70 -16.85 13.79 -1.06
N ALA A 71 -17.73 14.28 -0.18
CA ALA A 71 -18.23 15.65 -0.24
C ALA A 71 -17.10 16.68 -0.10
N ASP A 72 -16.20 16.48 0.87
CA ASP A 72 -15.06 17.38 1.12
C ASP A 72 -14.09 17.43 -0.09
N ILE A 73 -13.89 16.32 -0.82
CA ILE A 73 -13.07 16.30 -2.04
C ILE A 73 -13.82 16.98 -3.18
N VAL A 74 -15.10 16.70 -3.39
CA VAL A 74 -15.91 17.35 -4.44
C VAL A 74 -15.89 18.87 -4.29
N GLU A 75 -16.01 19.37 -3.06
CA GLU A 75 -15.90 20.81 -2.77
C GLU A 75 -14.51 21.37 -3.16
N GLN A 76 -13.43 20.66 -2.81
CA GLN A 76 -12.06 21.08 -3.15
C GLN A 76 -11.73 21.02 -4.64
N LEU A 77 -12.47 20.21 -5.41
CA LEU A 77 -12.32 20.08 -6.85
C LEU A 77 -13.19 21.08 -7.63
N ALA A 78 -14.12 21.79 -6.99
CA ALA A 78 -15.08 22.67 -7.66
C ALA A 78 -14.44 23.79 -8.50
N THR A 79 -13.19 24.16 -8.20
CA THR A 79 -12.42 25.19 -8.94
C THR A 79 -11.50 24.62 -10.02
N SER A 80 -11.45 23.29 -10.18
CA SER A 80 -10.56 22.60 -11.12
C SER A 80 -11.32 22.19 -12.39
N THR A 81 -10.99 22.80 -13.53
CA THR A 81 -11.71 22.59 -14.80
C THR A 81 -11.56 21.18 -15.39
N ASP A 82 -10.43 20.53 -15.12
CA ASP A 82 -10.08 19.20 -15.65
C ASP A 82 -10.04 18.13 -14.54
N ALA A 83 -10.69 18.39 -13.40
CA ALA A 83 -10.78 17.40 -12.34
C ALA A 83 -11.63 16.19 -12.80
N GLY A 84 -11.22 15.02 -12.34
CA GLY A 84 -12.01 13.80 -12.44
C GLY A 84 -13.11 13.76 -11.39
N SER A 85 -13.52 12.55 -11.02
CA SER A 85 -14.61 12.34 -10.06
C SER A 85 -14.15 11.53 -8.86
N VAL A 86 -14.90 11.63 -7.76
CA VAL A 86 -14.74 10.75 -6.60
C VAL A 86 -16.06 10.09 -6.24
N LYS A 87 -16.01 8.81 -5.89
CA LYS A 87 -17.19 8.04 -5.44
C LYS A 87 -16.83 7.14 -4.27
N PHE A 88 -17.58 7.24 -3.18
CA PHE A 88 -17.49 6.34 -2.06
C PHE A 88 -18.05 4.96 -2.43
N MET A 89 -17.34 3.92 -2.01
CA MET A 89 -17.82 2.54 -2.02
C MET A 89 -17.36 1.86 -0.73
N GLN A 90 -18.28 1.16 -0.07
CA GLN A 90 -18.01 0.57 1.23
C GLN A 90 -17.19 -0.72 1.10
N VAL A 91 -16.14 -0.85 1.91
CA VAL A 91 -15.39 -2.10 2.07
C VAL A 91 -14.71 -2.16 3.44
N ASP A 92 -14.88 -3.29 4.14
CA ASP A 92 -14.09 -3.63 5.32
C ASP A 92 -12.97 -4.60 4.94
N MET A 93 -11.72 -4.13 4.98
CA MET A 93 -10.56 -4.97 4.64
C MET A 93 -10.33 -6.11 5.65
N GLY A 94 -10.94 -6.04 6.85
CA GLY A 94 -10.91 -7.11 7.85
C GLY A 94 -12.00 -8.17 7.68
N ASP A 95 -12.87 -8.06 6.67
CA ASP A 95 -13.92 -9.02 6.34
C ASP A 95 -13.77 -9.44 4.88
N LEU A 96 -13.35 -10.70 4.64
CA LEU A 96 -13.08 -11.13 3.27
C LEU A 96 -14.34 -11.16 2.40
N ASN A 97 -15.52 -11.40 2.96
CA ASN A 97 -16.79 -11.33 2.23
C ASN A 97 -17.14 -9.89 1.85
N SER A 98 -16.87 -8.92 2.73
CA SER A 98 -16.99 -7.50 2.39
C SER A 98 -16.11 -7.14 1.19
N VAL A 99 -14.86 -7.64 1.16
CA VAL A 99 -13.95 -7.42 0.02
C VAL A 99 -14.48 -8.06 -1.27
N ARG A 100 -14.99 -9.30 -1.23
CA ARG A 100 -15.57 -9.95 -2.44
C ARG A 100 -16.77 -9.17 -2.97
N ASN A 101 -17.69 -8.78 -2.09
CA ASN A 101 -18.86 -8.00 -2.45
C ASN A 101 -18.49 -6.64 -3.06
N PHE A 102 -17.47 -5.97 -2.51
CA PHE A 102 -16.94 -4.74 -3.08
C PHE A 102 -16.41 -4.97 -4.50
N CYS A 103 -15.65 -6.04 -4.74
CA CYS A 103 -15.10 -6.35 -6.06
C CYS A 103 -16.22 -6.63 -7.07
N ASP A 104 -17.24 -7.40 -6.68
CA ASP A 104 -18.39 -7.69 -7.54
C ASP A 104 -19.18 -6.44 -7.90
N GLU A 105 -19.41 -5.54 -6.94
CA GLU A 105 -20.08 -4.26 -7.19
C GLU A 105 -19.23 -3.33 -8.07
N PHE A 106 -17.92 -3.29 -7.86
CA PHE A 106 -17.01 -2.50 -8.69
C PHE A 106 -17.06 -2.98 -10.14
N LYS A 107 -16.98 -4.30 -10.39
CA LYS A 107 -17.04 -4.91 -11.72
C LYS A 107 -18.36 -4.67 -12.46
N LYS A 108 -19.48 -4.46 -11.75
CA LYS A 108 -20.76 -4.12 -12.40
C LYS A 108 -20.77 -2.72 -13.03
N THR A 109 -19.95 -1.81 -12.48
CA THR A 109 -19.98 -0.39 -12.82
C THR A 109 -18.73 0.10 -13.52
N HIS A 110 -17.65 -0.69 -13.50
CA HIS A 110 -16.37 -0.34 -14.11
C HIS A 110 -15.84 -1.50 -14.95
N SER A 111 -15.43 -1.20 -16.18
CA SER A 111 -14.81 -2.14 -17.12
C SER A 111 -13.28 -2.04 -17.17
N ARG A 112 -12.68 -1.23 -16.29
CA ARG A 112 -11.23 -1.00 -16.22
C ARG A 112 -10.81 -0.62 -14.81
N LEU A 113 -9.54 -0.88 -14.48
CA LEU A 113 -8.88 -0.41 -13.27
C LEU A 113 -7.42 -0.10 -13.62
N ASP A 114 -7.03 1.16 -13.51
CA ASP A 114 -5.68 1.61 -13.86
C ASP A 114 -4.78 1.77 -12.63
N ILE A 115 -5.33 2.12 -11.47
CA ILE A 115 -4.55 2.37 -10.27
C ILE A 115 -5.24 1.71 -9.08
N LEU A 116 -4.56 0.77 -8.42
CA LEU A 116 -4.98 0.21 -7.14
C LEU A 116 -3.97 0.58 -6.06
N ILE A 117 -4.37 1.42 -5.11
CA ILE A 117 -3.54 1.79 -3.95
C ILE A 117 -4.05 1.05 -2.72
N ASN A 118 -3.30 0.03 -2.32
CA ASN A 118 -3.49 -0.74 -1.09
C ASN A 118 -2.95 0.06 0.11
N ASN A 119 -3.76 1.00 0.61
CA ASN A 119 -3.38 1.96 1.65
C ASN A 119 -3.99 1.69 3.04
N ALA A 120 -5.19 1.13 3.10
CA ALA A 120 -5.88 0.90 4.36
C ALA A 120 -4.99 0.12 5.34
N GLY A 121 -5.09 0.46 6.61
CA GLY A 121 -4.38 -0.29 7.63
C GLY A 121 -4.68 0.17 9.03
N ILE A 122 -4.50 -0.75 9.96
CA ILE A 122 -4.67 -0.58 11.39
C ILE A 122 -3.41 -1.05 12.11
N GLY A 123 -3.26 -0.65 13.37
CA GLY A 123 -2.20 -1.17 14.22
C GLY A 123 -2.50 -0.88 15.70
N GLY A 124 -1.72 -1.52 16.57
CA GLY A 124 -1.98 -1.53 18.01
C GLY A 124 -3.22 -2.35 18.37
N GLY A 125 -3.64 -2.25 19.64
CA GLY A 125 -4.78 -3.01 20.17
C GLY A 125 -4.39 -4.39 20.72
N THR A 126 -5.35 -5.04 21.38
CA THR A 126 -5.23 -6.42 21.87
C THR A 126 -5.37 -7.40 20.71
N TYR A 127 -4.89 -8.63 20.90
CA TYR A 127 -5.14 -9.71 19.95
C TYR A 127 -6.65 -9.87 19.75
N THR A 128 -7.09 -9.91 18.50
CA THR A 128 -8.49 -10.07 18.13
C THR A 128 -8.54 -10.78 16.79
N LYS A 129 -9.55 -11.62 16.60
CA LYS A 129 -9.78 -12.32 15.34
C LYS A 129 -10.88 -11.65 14.52
N THR A 130 -10.76 -11.69 13.21
CA THR A 130 -11.84 -11.34 12.27
C THR A 130 -12.95 -12.39 12.31
N ALA A 131 -14.05 -12.13 11.61
CA ALA A 131 -15.12 -13.12 11.43
C ALA A 131 -14.62 -14.39 10.74
N ASP A 132 -13.60 -14.26 9.86
CA ASP A 132 -12.93 -15.39 9.18
C ASP A 132 -11.91 -16.14 10.08
N GLY A 133 -11.72 -15.69 11.33
CA GLY A 133 -10.84 -16.35 12.30
C GLY A 133 -9.36 -15.94 12.24
N TYR A 134 -9.01 -14.94 11.43
CA TYR A 134 -7.63 -14.46 11.24
C TYR A 134 -7.27 -13.32 12.20
N GLU A 135 -5.99 -13.18 12.55
CA GLU A 135 -5.54 -12.05 13.37
C GLU A 135 -5.89 -10.73 12.66
N LEU A 136 -6.51 -9.81 13.40
CA LEU A 136 -7.18 -8.63 12.85
C LEU A 136 -6.23 -7.71 12.06
N VAL A 137 -5.00 -7.47 12.55
CA VAL A 137 -4.03 -6.60 11.86
C VAL A 137 -3.54 -7.25 10.57
N PHE A 138 -3.18 -8.53 10.60
CA PHE A 138 -2.77 -9.30 9.43
C PHE A 138 -3.88 -9.37 8.38
N ALA A 139 -5.10 -9.68 8.80
CA ALA A 139 -6.25 -9.74 7.92
C ALA A 139 -6.52 -8.38 7.24
N THR A 140 -6.59 -7.31 8.03
CA THR A 140 -6.93 -5.96 7.52
C THR A 140 -5.82 -5.36 6.67
N ASN A 141 -4.56 -5.47 7.11
CA ASN A 141 -3.44 -4.80 6.44
C ASN A 141 -2.96 -5.58 5.21
N TYR A 142 -3.12 -6.91 5.22
CA TYR A 142 -2.52 -7.78 4.21
C TYR A 142 -3.57 -8.66 3.49
N LEU A 143 -4.25 -9.60 4.16
CA LEU A 143 -5.12 -10.57 3.47
C LEU A 143 -6.25 -9.90 2.68
N GLY A 144 -6.89 -8.88 3.24
CA GLY A 144 -7.91 -8.12 2.52
C GLY A 144 -7.39 -7.51 1.22
N HIS A 145 -6.17 -6.95 1.23
CA HIS A 145 -5.54 -6.38 0.03
C HIS A 145 -5.10 -7.45 -0.96
N PHE A 146 -4.64 -8.60 -0.48
CA PHE A 146 -4.35 -9.76 -1.32
C PHE A 146 -5.61 -10.18 -2.09
N VAL A 147 -6.73 -10.37 -1.39
CA VAL A 147 -8.02 -10.74 -2.01
C VAL A 147 -8.53 -9.66 -2.96
N LEU A 148 -8.47 -8.39 -2.55
CA LEU A 148 -8.88 -7.26 -3.39
C LEU A 148 -8.09 -7.24 -4.71
N THR A 149 -6.77 -7.39 -4.62
CA THR A 149 -5.90 -7.36 -5.80
C THR A 149 -6.15 -8.59 -6.68
N ALA A 150 -6.30 -9.79 -6.10
CA ALA A 150 -6.58 -11.02 -6.84
C ALA A 150 -7.89 -10.91 -7.64
N GLN A 151 -8.97 -10.46 -7.01
CA GLN A 151 -10.30 -10.41 -7.64
C GLN A 151 -10.45 -9.31 -8.69
N LEU A 152 -9.63 -8.26 -8.61
CA LEU A 152 -9.61 -7.17 -9.57
C LEU A 152 -8.47 -7.31 -10.59
N PHE A 153 -7.71 -8.41 -10.53
CA PHE A 153 -6.52 -8.61 -11.37
C PHE A 153 -6.85 -8.61 -12.85
N GLU A 154 -7.95 -9.24 -13.28
CA GLU A 154 -8.34 -9.24 -14.69
C GLU A 154 -8.63 -7.82 -15.22
N LEU A 155 -9.21 -6.92 -14.41
CA LEU A 155 -9.42 -5.53 -14.80
C LEU A 155 -8.10 -4.75 -14.89
N LEU A 156 -7.15 -5.03 -13.99
CA LEU A 156 -5.79 -4.48 -14.05
C LEU A 156 -5.08 -4.94 -15.33
N LYS A 157 -5.15 -6.24 -15.65
CA LYS A 157 -4.52 -6.87 -16.81
C LYS A 157 -5.11 -6.39 -18.14
N THR A 158 -6.42 -6.18 -18.21
CA THR A 158 -7.09 -5.71 -19.44
C THR A 158 -6.99 -4.19 -19.66
N SER A 159 -6.57 -3.44 -18.64
CA SER A 159 -6.32 -2.00 -18.74
C SER A 159 -4.97 -1.72 -19.40
N ALA A 160 -4.90 -0.68 -20.24
CA ALA A 160 -3.73 -0.43 -21.10
C ALA A 160 -2.38 -0.29 -20.36
N SER A 161 -2.37 0.39 -19.21
CA SER A 161 -1.24 0.42 -18.29
C SER A 161 -1.79 0.66 -16.91
N SER A 162 -1.60 -0.34 -16.03
CA SER A 162 -2.16 -0.35 -14.69
C SER A 162 -1.08 -0.55 -13.62
N ARG A 163 -1.37 -0.11 -12.40
CA ARG A 163 -0.45 -0.20 -11.27
C ARG A 163 -1.14 -0.68 -10.00
N VAL A 164 -0.46 -1.56 -9.29
CA VAL A 164 -0.77 -1.95 -7.91
C VAL A 164 0.30 -1.35 -7.01
N VAL A 165 -0.08 -0.45 -6.11
CA VAL A 165 0.82 0.20 -5.16
C VAL A 165 0.47 -0.21 -3.74
N SER A 166 1.41 -0.90 -3.08
CA SER A 166 1.25 -1.30 -1.68
C SER A 166 1.88 -0.29 -0.72
N VAL A 167 1.07 0.27 0.19
CA VAL A 167 1.55 1.24 1.18
C VAL A 167 2.05 0.54 2.44
N GLY A 168 3.37 0.35 2.47
CA GLY A 168 4.13 -0.21 3.57
C GLY A 168 4.40 0.81 4.69
N SER A 169 5.49 0.58 5.41
CA SER A 169 5.99 1.45 6.47
C SER A 169 7.50 1.27 6.59
N PHE A 170 8.24 2.30 7.04
CA PHE A 170 9.63 2.12 7.43
C PHE A 170 9.77 1.07 8.56
N LEU A 171 8.71 0.82 9.33
CA LEU A 171 8.66 -0.24 10.33
C LEU A 171 8.77 -1.66 9.73
N HIS A 172 8.70 -1.85 8.41
CA HIS A 172 9.01 -3.14 7.78
C HIS A 172 10.43 -3.63 8.13
N TRP A 173 11.38 -2.74 8.43
CA TRP A 173 12.71 -3.09 8.92
C TRP A 173 12.66 -3.83 10.26
N TYR A 174 11.81 -3.38 11.19
CA TYR A 174 11.55 -4.11 12.43
C TYR A 174 10.82 -5.42 12.16
N GLY A 175 9.88 -5.41 11.20
CA GLY A 175 9.19 -6.62 10.73
C GLY A 175 10.19 -7.67 10.26
N ALA A 176 11.19 -7.28 9.48
CA ALA A 176 12.24 -8.17 8.97
C ALA A 176 13.13 -8.76 10.08
N TRP A 177 13.31 -8.03 11.19
CA TRP A 177 14.08 -8.52 12.33
C TRP A 177 13.33 -9.59 13.14
N VAL A 178 12.01 -9.49 13.22
CA VAL A 178 11.15 -10.44 13.98
C VAL A 178 10.41 -11.43 13.09
N PHE A 179 10.68 -11.44 11.79
CA PHE A 179 9.93 -12.25 10.82
C PHE A 179 10.26 -13.73 11.00
N ASP A 180 9.21 -14.52 11.18
CA ASP A 180 9.26 -15.98 11.15
C ASP A 180 8.50 -16.44 9.91
N GLU A 181 9.22 -17.06 8.98
CA GLU A 181 8.68 -17.54 7.71
C GLU A 181 7.72 -18.72 7.90
N ASP A 182 7.86 -19.49 8.98
CA ASP A 182 7.01 -20.63 9.28
C ASP A 182 5.87 -20.26 10.24
N ASN A 183 5.90 -19.06 10.84
CA ASN A 183 4.84 -18.51 11.68
C ASN A 183 4.55 -17.03 11.37
N ILE A 184 4.04 -16.78 10.16
CA ILE A 184 3.85 -15.41 9.63
C ILE A 184 2.77 -14.63 10.39
N MET A 185 1.64 -15.28 10.70
CA MET A 185 0.48 -14.65 11.34
C MET A 185 0.40 -15.05 12.81
N ALA A 186 0.36 -14.07 13.72
CA ALA A 186 0.22 -14.34 15.15
C ALA A 186 -1.04 -15.17 15.44
N SER A 187 -0.86 -16.27 16.17
CA SER A 187 -1.93 -17.25 16.43
C SER A 187 -2.53 -17.15 17.84
N SER A 188 -1.93 -16.33 18.71
CA SER A 188 -2.31 -16.18 20.12
C SER A 188 -2.01 -14.80 20.69
N GLU A 189 -2.59 -14.48 21.86
CA GLU A 189 -2.28 -13.26 22.63
C GLU A 189 -0.79 -13.14 22.97
N LYS A 190 -0.12 -14.27 23.22
CA LYS A 190 1.30 -14.31 23.57
C LYS A 190 2.21 -13.92 22.40
N GLU A 191 1.80 -14.27 21.18
CA GLU A 191 2.51 -13.92 19.94
C GLU A 191 2.19 -12.50 19.47
N HIS A 192 1.05 -11.94 19.89
CA HIS A 192 0.61 -10.62 19.46
C HIS A 192 1.37 -9.48 20.14
N GLY A 193 2.47 -9.08 19.50
CA GLY A 193 3.16 -7.82 19.82
C GLY A 193 2.61 -6.67 18.97
N GLN A 194 2.03 -5.63 19.57
CA GLN A 194 1.44 -4.49 18.84
C GLN A 194 2.32 -3.93 17.71
N LEU A 195 3.60 -3.73 17.99
CA LEU A 195 4.56 -3.25 16.99
C LEU A 195 5.02 -4.37 16.05
N GLY A 196 5.27 -5.57 16.58
CA GLY A 196 5.72 -6.74 15.81
C GLY A 196 4.72 -7.14 14.74
N THR A 197 3.48 -7.44 15.14
CA THR A 197 2.40 -7.83 14.23
C THR A 197 2.14 -6.76 13.16
N TYR A 198 2.10 -5.48 13.56
CA TYR A 198 1.98 -4.39 12.59
C TYR A 198 3.15 -4.36 11.60
N SER A 199 4.38 -4.45 12.09
CA SER A 199 5.58 -4.37 11.28
C SER A 199 5.71 -5.57 10.32
N VAL A 200 5.36 -6.77 10.77
CA VAL A 200 5.27 -7.97 9.95
C VAL A 200 4.20 -7.80 8.87
N SER A 201 3.02 -7.26 9.19
CA SER A 201 1.98 -6.99 8.18
C SER A 201 2.46 -6.02 7.09
N LYS A 202 3.32 -5.04 7.44
CA LYS A 202 3.91 -4.09 6.48
C LYS A 202 5.06 -4.68 5.68
N LEU A 203 5.80 -5.65 6.24
CA LEU A 203 6.75 -6.47 5.48
C LEU A 203 6.03 -7.37 4.47
N CYS A 204 4.90 -7.99 4.85
CA CYS A 204 4.11 -8.86 3.98
C CYS A 204 3.65 -8.14 2.70
N LEU A 205 3.30 -6.84 2.78
CA LEU A 205 2.99 -6.04 1.60
C LEU A 205 4.16 -5.90 0.62
N LEU A 206 5.40 -5.82 1.11
CA LEU A 206 6.59 -5.77 0.26
C LEU A 206 6.91 -7.13 -0.36
N LEU A 207 6.83 -8.20 0.43
CA LEU A 207 6.94 -9.58 -0.05
C LEU A 207 5.91 -9.85 -1.17
N PHE A 208 4.66 -9.45 -0.97
CA PHE A 208 3.60 -9.56 -1.96
C PHE A 208 3.88 -8.75 -3.23
N THR A 209 4.37 -7.52 -3.09
CA THR A 209 4.70 -6.67 -4.25
C THR A 209 5.80 -7.30 -5.10
N ASN A 210 6.86 -7.80 -4.46
CA ASN A 210 7.96 -8.46 -5.16
C ASN A 210 7.54 -9.79 -5.78
N GLU A 211 6.68 -10.56 -5.11
CA GLU A 211 6.14 -11.80 -5.66
C GLU A 211 5.20 -11.56 -6.84
N LEU A 212 4.32 -10.56 -6.75
CA LEU A 212 3.44 -10.17 -7.84
C LEU A 212 4.26 -9.74 -9.07
N ASP A 213 5.28 -8.90 -8.89
CA ASP A 213 6.20 -8.50 -9.96
C ASP A 213 6.91 -9.72 -10.60
N ARG A 214 7.40 -10.67 -9.80
CA ARG A 214 8.04 -11.89 -10.29
C ARG A 214 7.07 -12.74 -11.12
N ARG A 215 5.83 -12.88 -10.66
CA ARG A 215 4.77 -13.64 -11.36
C ARG A 215 4.35 -12.95 -12.65
N LEU A 216 4.16 -11.63 -12.64
CA LEU A 216 3.87 -10.84 -13.84
C LEU A 216 4.94 -11.03 -14.92
N LYS A 217 6.22 -10.94 -14.55
CA LYS A 217 7.35 -11.19 -15.45
C LYS A 217 7.35 -12.62 -15.99
N ALA A 218 7.07 -13.61 -15.15
CA ALA A 218 7.03 -15.02 -15.55
C ALA A 218 5.87 -15.31 -16.52
N ALA A 219 4.73 -14.62 -16.37
CA ALA A 219 3.58 -14.71 -17.26
C ALA A 219 3.65 -13.75 -18.47
N GLU A 220 4.76 -13.04 -18.66
CA GLU A 220 4.94 -12.07 -19.76
C GLU A 220 3.88 -10.93 -19.76
N ILE A 221 3.36 -10.58 -18.60
CA ILE A 221 2.43 -9.45 -18.42
C ILE A 221 3.25 -8.19 -18.14
N ASP A 222 3.40 -7.31 -19.14
CA ASP A 222 4.23 -6.11 -19.08
C ASP A 222 3.47 -4.80 -18.84
N ASN A 223 2.14 -4.83 -18.95
CA ASN A 223 1.27 -3.67 -18.78
C ASN A 223 0.84 -3.40 -17.34
N VAL A 224 1.08 -4.34 -16.42
CA VAL A 224 0.78 -4.21 -14.99
C VAL A 224 2.08 -4.01 -14.21
N ILE A 225 2.15 -2.98 -13.37
CA ILE A 225 3.30 -2.71 -12.50
C ILE A 225 2.90 -2.89 -11.04
N ALA A 226 3.59 -3.78 -10.33
CA ALA A 226 3.51 -3.88 -8.87
C ALA A 226 4.66 -3.09 -8.23
N ALA A 227 4.33 -2.07 -7.44
CA ALA A 227 5.30 -1.25 -6.72
C ALA A 227 4.86 -1.04 -5.27
N ALA A 228 5.76 -0.55 -4.44
CA ALA A 228 5.47 -0.24 -3.05
C ALA A 228 5.96 1.15 -2.65
N ALA A 229 5.37 1.69 -1.60
CA ALA A 229 5.81 2.96 -1.03
C ALA A 229 5.55 3.02 0.47
N HIS A 230 6.16 3.97 1.16
CA HIS A 230 5.77 4.31 2.53
C HIS A 230 5.72 5.82 2.77
N PRO A 231 4.90 6.29 3.72
CA PRO A 231 4.63 7.72 3.91
C PRO A 231 5.63 8.44 4.83
N GLY A 232 6.70 7.76 5.23
CA GLY A 232 7.58 8.18 6.34
C GLY A 232 6.92 8.12 7.71
N TYR A 233 7.41 8.95 8.62
CA TYR A 233 6.88 9.04 9.98
C TYR A 233 5.62 9.89 10.04
N ARG A 234 4.53 9.26 10.50
CA ARG A 234 3.25 9.90 10.77
C ARG A 234 2.92 9.73 12.24
N ASN A 235 2.28 10.76 12.81
CA ASN A 235 1.72 10.68 14.16
C ASN A 235 0.51 9.73 14.13
N THR A 236 0.83 8.44 14.15
CA THR A 236 -0.16 7.39 14.20
C THR A 236 -0.53 7.23 15.67
N LYS A 237 -1.83 7.19 15.96
CA LYS A 237 -2.35 6.81 17.28
C LYS A 237 -1.77 5.47 17.77
N ILE A 238 -1.22 4.67 16.85
CA ILE A 238 -0.51 3.41 17.05
C ILE A 238 0.71 3.61 17.97
N MET A 239 1.64 4.51 17.66
CA MET A 239 2.84 4.71 18.49
C MET A 239 2.52 5.22 19.89
N LYS A 240 1.50 6.08 20.03
CA LYS A 240 1.00 6.51 21.34
C LYS A 240 0.45 5.34 22.16
N LYS A 241 -0.47 4.54 21.58
CA LYS A 241 -1.05 3.38 22.27
C LYS A 241 -0.01 2.30 22.60
N THR A 242 0.98 2.07 21.72
CA THR A 242 2.06 1.11 21.96
C THR A 242 3.01 1.59 23.06
N ALA A 243 3.33 2.89 23.12
CA ALA A 243 4.13 3.44 24.23
C ALA A 243 3.38 3.41 25.56
N GLU A 244 2.06 3.65 25.57
CA GLU A 244 1.23 3.58 26.77
C GLU A 244 1.03 2.14 27.27
N ALA A 245 1.04 1.16 26.37
CA ALA A 245 0.85 -0.26 26.70
C ALA A 245 2.16 -1.03 26.99
N ASN A 246 3.33 -0.39 26.83
CA ASN A 246 4.63 -1.04 27.00
C ASN A 246 5.39 -0.45 28.20
N SER A 247 5.77 -1.28 29.17
CA SER A 247 6.52 -0.88 30.37
C SER A 247 8.02 -0.69 30.13
N SER A 248 8.51 -0.94 28.92
CA SER A 248 9.92 -0.76 28.57
C SER A 248 10.30 0.71 28.46
N TRP A 249 11.23 1.13 29.32
CA TRP A 249 11.79 2.48 29.35
C TRP A 249 12.42 2.89 28.00
N TYR A 250 12.96 1.93 27.23
CA TYR A 250 13.50 2.16 25.89
C TYR A 250 12.41 2.58 24.89
N TRP A 251 11.26 1.90 24.88
CA TRP A 251 10.13 2.25 24.02
C TRP A 251 9.48 3.56 24.42
N TRP A 252 9.39 3.84 25.73
CA TRP A 252 8.95 5.14 26.23
C TRP A 252 9.90 6.27 25.83
N MET A 253 11.21 6.03 25.89
CA MET A 253 12.24 6.99 25.46
C MET A 253 12.18 7.22 23.94
N MET A 254 12.04 6.15 23.14
CA MET A 254 11.86 6.26 21.69
C MET A 254 10.61 7.05 21.31
N TYR A 255 9.49 6.85 22.00
CA TYR A 255 8.26 7.64 21.82
C TYR A 255 8.45 9.13 22.21
N ARG A 256 9.09 9.38 23.36
CA ARG A 256 9.43 10.75 23.80
C ARG A 256 10.32 11.46 22.78
N THR A 257 11.30 10.75 22.21
CA THR A 257 12.18 11.31 21.17
C THR A 257 11.49 11.45 19.82
N SER A 258 10.60 10.53 19.44
CA SER A 258 9.82 10.65 18.19
C SER A 258 8.76 11.74 18.26
N ALA A 259 8.32 12.13 19.45
CA ALA A 259 7.47 13.29 19.70
C ALA A 259 8.22 14.64 19.55
N LEU A 260 9.57 14.63 19.56
CA LEU A 260 10.39 15.83 19.29
C LEU A 260 10.55 16.12 17.79
N PHE A 261 10.22 15.16 16.92
CA PHE A 261 10.22 15.37 15.47
C PHE A 261 8.77 15.51 14.97
N PRO A 262 8.40 16.63 14.35
CA PRO A 262 7.02 16.85 13.91
C PRO A 262 6.64 15.80 12.86
N PRO A 263 5.46 15.17 12.95
CA PRO A 263 5.05 14.18 11.96
C PRO A 263 4.96 14.83 10.57
N GLN A 264 5.21 14.04 9.53
CA GLN A 264 5.01 14.52 8.16
C GLN A 264 3.52 14.88 7.96
N SER A 265 3.23 15.94 7.20
CA SER A 265 1.85 16.32 6.87
C SER A 265 1.19 15.24 6.00
N ALA A 266 -0.15 15.22 5.96
CA ALA A 266 -0.87 14.27 5.10
C ALA A 266 -0.51 14.42 3.62
N PRO A 267 -0.46 15.65 3.05
CA PRO A 267 -0.07 15.85 1.66
C PRO A 267 1.34 15.32 1.35
N LYS A 268 2.33 15.58 2.22
CA LYS A 268 3.69 15.07 2.01
C LYS A 268 3.77 13.55 2.13
N GLY A 269 3.03 12.95 3.07
CA GLY A 269 3.00 11.50 3.24
C GLY A 269 2.36 10.75 2.07
N ALA A 270 1.53 11.42 1.24
CA ALA A 270 0.95 10.84 0.03
C ALA A 270 1.94 10.76 -1.13
N LEU A 271 3.01 11.56 -1.13
CA LEU A 271 3.85 11.76 -2.32
C LEU A 271 4.54 10.49 -2.79
N SER A 272 5.07 9.64 -1.91
CA SER A 272 5.75 8.41 -2.33
C SER A 272 4.81 7.41 -3.01
N ALA A 273 3.60 7.25 -2.47
CA ALA A 273 2.60 6.38 -3.06
C ALA A 273 2.04 6.96 -4.37
N LEU A 274 1.81 8.28 -4.43
CA LEU A 274 1.43 8.96 -5.66
C LEU A 274 2.51 8.82 -6.74
N TYR A 275 3.79 8.97 -6.38
CA TYR A 275 4.90 8.78 -7.31
C TYR A 275 4.90 7.35 -7.88
N ALA A 276 4.86 6.34 -7.00
CA ALA A 276 4.77 4.95 -7.41
C ALA A 276 3.56 4.68 -8.33
N ALA A 277 2.42 5.31 -8.03
CA ALA A 277 1.18 5.10 -8.76
C ALA A 277 1.11 5.80 -10.13
N THR A 278 1.92 6.83 -10.38
CA THR A 278 1.67 7.73 -11.53
C THR A 278 2.91 8.17 -12.30
N ALA A 279 4.10 8.17 -11.70
CA ALA A 279 5.28 8.71 -12.35
C ALA A 279 5.77 7.81 -13.48
N ASP A 280 6.30 8.42 -14.54
CA ASP A 280 6.97 7.69 -15.60
C ASP A 280 8.26 7.04 -15.08
N GLY A 281 8.59 5.86 -15.60
CA GLY A 281 9.83 5.16 -15.27
C GLY A 281 9.83 4.36 -13.97
N VAL A 282 8.71 4.28 -13.26
CA VAL A 282 8.49 3.30 -12.17
C VAL A 282 8.53 1.89 -12.77
N LYS A 283 9.28 0.99 -12.13
CA LYS A 283 9.39 -0.42 -12.52
C LYS A 283 8.77 -1.33 -11.48
N GLY A 284 8.39 -2.53 -11.93
CA GLY A 284 7.92 -3.56 -11.02
C GLY A 284 8.98 -3.94 -9.99
N GLY A 285 8.57 -4.04 -8.72
CA GLY A 285 9.43 -4.24 -7.56
C GLY A 285 10.02 -2.97 -6.95
N ASP A 286 9.81 -1.79 -7.55
CA ASP A 286 10.35 -0.54 -6.98
C ASP A 286 9.68 -0.20 -5.63
N TYR A 287 10.49 0.36 -4.72
CA TYR A 287 10.06 0.85 -3.42
C TYR A 287 10.41 2.33 -3.27
N TYR A 288 9.44 3.14 -2.82
CA TYR A 288 9.60 4.58 -2.66
C TYR A 288 9.33 5.06 -1.24
N GLY A 289 10.19 5.95 -0.77
CA GLY A 289 10.10 6.53 0.55
C GLY A 289 10.63 7.95 0.58
N PRO A 290 10.49 8.64 1.71
CA PRO A 290 10.84 10.04 1.82
C PRO A 290 12.34 10.22 2.11
N LYS A 291 12.99 11.10 1.34
CA LYS A 291 14.44 11.30 1.25
C LYS A 291 15.24 11.30 2.56
N TYR A 292 14.70 11.89 3.63
CA TYR A 292 15.44 12.14 4.86
C TYR A 292 15.10 11.09 5.92
N PHE A 293 16.06 10.19 6.12
CA PHE A 293 16.05 9.14 7.15
C PHE A 293 14.86 8.17 7.06
N ASP A 294 14.28 7.95 5.88
CA ASP A 294 13.04 7.18 5.67
C ASP A 294 11.84 7.76 6.46
N ILE A 295 11.92 9.03 6.87
CA ILE A 295 10.99 9.66 7.81
C ILE A 295 10.35 10.91 7.20
N TYR A 296 11.10 11.73 6.45
CA TYR A 296 10.64 13.04 5.94
C TYR A 296 11.10 13.39 4.53
N GLY A 297 10.30 14.19 3.83
CA GLY A 297 10.70 14.80 2.57
C GLY A 297 10.00 14.24 1.34
N TYR A 298 10.54 14.62 0.19
CA TYR A 298 10.06 14.22 -1.13
C TYR A 298 10.48 12.78 -1.45
N PRO A 299 9.75 12.11 -2.35
CA PRO A 299 10.04 10.72 -2.67
C PRO A 299 11.43 10.54 -3.26
N ILE A 300 12.06 9.44 -2.87
CA ILE A 300 13.22 8.83 -3.52
C ILE A 300 12.93 7.35 -3.69
N ARG A 301 13.66 6.70 -4.60
CA ARG A 301 13.68 5.23 -4.63
C ARG A 301 14.56 4.76 -3.47
N GLU A 302 14.10 3.74 -2.76
CA GLU A 302 14.80 3.12 -1.64
C GLU A 302 15.01 1.64 -1.90
N ASP A 303 16.02 1.07 -1.25
CA ASP A 303 16.22 -0.37 -1.21
C ASP A 303 15.66 -0.89 0.13
N PRO A 304 14.56 -1.67 0.13
CA PRO A 304 13.96 -2.19 1.35
C PRO A 304 14.83 -3.29 1.98
N SER A 305 14.35 -3.86 3.10
CA SER A 305 15.03 -4.97 3.78
C SER A 305 15.32 -6.15 2.85
N SER A 306 16.43 -6.86 3.08
CA SER A 306 16.77 -8.07 2.31
C SER A 306 15.69 -9.14 2.42
N VAL A 307 15.05 -9.27 3.59
CA VAL A 307 13.92 -10.19 3.81
C VAL A 307 12.77 -9.90 2.86
N SER A 308 12.46 -8.62 2.58
CA SER A 308 11.39 -8.27 1.63
C SER A 308 11.66 -8.76 0.20
N ARG A 309 12.91 -9.06 -0.15
CA ARG A 309 13.35 -9.61 -1.44
C ARG A 309 13.59 -11.13 -1.40
N SER A 310 13.26 -11.80 -0.28
CA SER A 310 13.40 -13.25 -0.16
C SER A 310 12.34 -13.95 -1.01
N GLU A 311 12.78 -14.65 -2.06
CA GLU A 311 11.89 -15.41 -2.95
C GLU A 311 11.16 -16.53 -2.19
N THR A 312 11.84 -17.19 -1.23
CA THR A 312 11.24 -18.28 -0.46
C THR A 312 10.15 -17.76 0.48
N ALA A 313 10.42 -16.68 1.22
CA ALA A 313 9.44 -16.06 2.11
C ALA A 313 8.24 -15.52 1.33
N ALA A 314 8.49 -14.89 0.18
CA ALA A 314 7.48 -14.37 -0.73
C ALA A 314 6.57 -15.49 -1.28
N ALA A 315 7.15 -16.59 -1.75
CA ALA A 315 6.42 -17.73 -2.27
C ALA A 315 5.59 -18.44 -1.19
N LYS A 316 6.14 -18.63 0.02
CA LYS A 316 5.41 -19.20 1.16
C LYS A 316 4.26 -18.31 1.60
N LEU A 317 4.51 -17.00 1.74
CA LEU A 317 3.46 -16.03 2.07
C LEU A 317 2.33 -16.09 1.03
N TRP A 318 2.67 -16.15 -0.26
CA TRP A 318 1.68 -16.24 -1.33
C TRP A 318 0.83 -17.50 -1.24
N ALA A 319 1.47 -18.68 -1.15
CA ALA A 319 0.76 -19.96 -1.03
C ALA A 319 -0.15 -19.98 0.21
N TYR A 320 0.36 -19.49 1.35
CA TYR A 320 -0.43 -19.35 2.57
C TYR A 320 -1.62 -18.40 2.39
N SER A 321 -1.43 -17.30 1.65
CA SER A 321 -2.51 -16.35 1.35
C SER A 321 -3.60 -16.98 0.48
N GLU A 322 -3.24 -17.74 -0.56
CA GLU A 322 -4.20 -18.46 -1.41
C GLU A 322 -4.94 -19.53 -0.59
N GLU A 323 -4.25 -20.24 0.30
CA GLU A 323 -4.86 -21.22 1.21
C GLU A 323 -5.88 -20.57 2.16
N LEU A 324 -5.51 -19.50 2.86
CA LEU A 324 -6.40 -18.84 3.82
C LEU A 324 -7.59 -18.17 3.13
N THR A 325 -7.37 -17.57 1.97
CA THR A 325 -8.39 -16.70 1.36
C THR A 325 -9.20 -17.39 0.26
N GLN A 326 -8.72 -18.53 -0.24
CA GLN A 326 -9.24 -19.20 -1.44
C GLN A 326 -9.27 -18.29 -2.68
N ALA A 327 -8.60 -17.14 -2.63
CA ALA A 327 -8.44 -16.24 -3.76
C ALA A 327 -7.18 -16.65 -4.52
N LYS A 328 -7.31 -16.81 -5.83
CA LYS A 328 -6.19 -17.14 -6.72
C LYS A 328 -5.91 -15.99 -7.65
N PHE A 329 -4.63 -15.84 -8.00
CA PHE A 329 -4.21 -14.96 -9.07
C PHE A 329 -4.10 -15.76 -10.36
N GLU A 330 -4.91 -15.42 -11.37
CA GLU A 330 -4.81 -15.99 -12.71
C GLU A 330 -3.63 -15.34 -13.47
N VAL A 331 -2.43 -15.53 -12.95
CA VAL A 331 -1.16 -15.09 -13.55
C VAL A 331 -0.53 -16.31 -14.22
N GLU A 332 -1.22 -16.84 -15.22
CA GLU A 332 -0.74 -17.92 -16.08
C GLU A 332 -0.60 -17.43 -17.51
N LYS A 333 0.28 -18.08 -18.29
CA LYS A 333 0.54 -17.77 -19.69
C LYS A 333 -0.54 -18.32 -20.62
#